data_AF-A0A7W1UK97-F1
#
_entry.id   AF-A0A7W1UK97-F1
#
_cell.length_a   1.000
_cell.length_b   1.000
_cell.length_c   1.000
_cell.angle_alpha   90.00
_cell.angle_beta   90.00
_cell.angle_gamma   90.00
#
_symmetry.space_group_name_H-M   'P 1'
#
loop_
_entity.id
_entity.type
_entity.pdbx_description
1 polymer ?
#
loop_
_entity_poly.entity_id
_entity_poly.type
_entity_poly.pdbx_seq_one_letter_code
_entity_poly.pdbx_strand_id
1 'polypeptide(L)'
;MTTTPSLLKSVCSAVPFFALLSGSASMAAAQQDFRWSGVVPAGQRVEIKGVFGDVRAEAASGSEVEVSAVRRAGRQGRVEDVRVETVKHEGGVT
;
A
#
# COMPACT_ATOMS: atom_id res chain seq x y z
N MET A 1 27.73 48.30 -16.15
CA MET A 1 27.00 48.64 -17.39
C MET A 1 25.64 47.98 -17.32
N THR A 2 24.65 48.84 -17.06
CA THR A 2 23.21 48.61 -16.96
C THR A 2 22.60 48.12 -18.28
N THR A 3 21.55 47.30 -18.23
CA THR A 3 20.26 47.52 -18.95
C THR A 3 19.26 46.40 -18.62
N THR A 4 18.16 46.80 -17.96
CA THR A 4 16.83 46.16 -17.95
C THR A 4 15.94 47.02 -18.86
N PRO A 5 14.93 46.45 -19.53
CA PRO A 5 13.53 46.83 -19.20
C PRO A 5 12.55 45.64 -19.32
N SER A 6 11.65 45.47 -18.34
CA SER A 6 10.22 45.87 -18.39
C SER A 6 9.39 45.14 -19.45
N LEU A 7 8.35 44.40 -19.01
CA LEU A 7 6.96 44.78 -19.30
C LEU A 7 5.98 43.87 -18.56
N LEU A 8 5.26 44.53 -17.67
CA LEU A 8 4.01 44.17 -17.02
C LEU A 8 2.94 43.77 -18.05
N LYS A 9 2.31 42.60 -17.89
CA LYS A 9 0.97 42.32 -18.48
C LYS A 9 0.09 41.60 -17.47
N SER A 10 -0.78 42.42 -16.87
CA SER A 10 -1.93 42.05 -16.06
C SER A 10 -2.98 41.32 -16.92
N VAL A 11 -3.53 40.20 -16.43
CA VAL A 11 -4.85 39.70 -16.85
C VAL A 11 -5.57 39.10 -15.64
N CYS A 12 -6.65 39.78 -15.24
CA CYS A 12 -7.75 39.25 -14.44
C CYS A 12 -8.44 38.09 -15.15
N SER A 13 -8.76 37.02 -14.44
CA SER A 13 -10.03 36.32 -14.65
C SER A 13 -10.44 35.60 -13.37
N ALA A 14 -11.73 35.70 -13.07
CA ALA A 14 -12.38 35.23 -11.88
C ALA A 14 -13.30 34.03 -12.19
N VAL A 15 -13.71 33.34 -11.11
CA VAL A 15 -14.93 32.48 -10.98
C VAL A 15 -14.72 31.00 -11.39
N PRO A 16 -15.39 29.97 -10.77
CA PRO A 16 -16.38 29.95 -9.67
C PRO A 16 -16.06 29.06 -8.45
N PHE A 17 -16.85 29.33 -7.40
CA PHE A 17 -17.12 28.56 -6.19
C PHE A 17 -17.62 27.13 -6.50
N PHE A 18 -16.82 26.12 -6.19
CA PHE A 18 -17.21 24.71 -6.31
C PHE A 18 -17.83 24.25 -4.98
N ALA A 19 -19.15 24.12 -4.94
CA ALA A 19 -19.87 23.56 -3.80
C ALA A 19 -19.55 22.05 -3.71
N LEU A 20 -18.63 21.68 -2.80
CA LEU A 20 -18.31 20.30 -2.50
C LEU A 20 -19.44 19.69 -1.65
N LEU A 21 -20.32 18.94 -2.32
CA LEU A 21 -21.24 18.01 -1.69
C LEU A 21 -20.39 16.98 -0.92
N SER A 22 -20.31 17.13 0.40
CA SER A 22 -19.62 16.17 1.27
C SER A 22 -20.51 14.92 1.41
N GLY A 23 -20.43 14.04 0.41
CA GLY A 23 -20.94 12.69 0.54
C GLY A 23 -20.10 11.96 1.56
N SER A 24 -20.67 11.68 2.74
CA SER A 24 -20.06 10.78 3.71
C SER A 24 -20.07 9.36 3.14
N ALA A 25 -19.05 9.04 2.34
CA ALA A 25 -18.69 7.67 2.07
C ALA A 25 -18.29 7.08 3.43
N SER A 26 -19.18 6.32 4.06
CA SER A 26 -18.74 5.36 5.06
C SER A 26 -17.84 4.37 4.33
N MET A 27 -16.53 4.62 4.34
CA MET A 27 -15.55 3.57 4.21
C MET A 27 -15.78 2.66 5.42
N ALA A 28 -16.70 1.71 5.28
CA ALA A 28 -16.51 0.43 5.93
C ALA A 28 -15.13 0.00 5.44
N ALA A 29 -14.12 0.10 6.31
CA ALA A 29 -12.81 -0.44 6.04
C ALA A 29 -13.04 -1.94 5.81
N ALA A 30 -13.18 -2.33 4.54
CA ALA A 30 -13.13 -3.72 4.17
C ALA A 30 -11.80 -4.20 4.73
N GLN A 31 -11.86 -5.06 5.73
CA GLN A 31 -10.68 -5.67 6.34
C GLN A 31 -9.94 -6.41 5.22
N GLN A 32 -8.95 -5.74 4.61
CA GLN A 32 -8.37 -6.24 3.37
C GLN A 32 -7.45 -7.42 3.65
N ASP A 33 -7.59 -8.47 2.85
CA ASP A 33 -6.60 -9.54 2.76
C ASP A 33 -5.23 -8.94 2.48
N PHE A 34 -4.18 -9.60 2.97
CA PHE A 34 -2.81 -9.17 2.73
C PHE A 34 -2.35 -9.68 1.37
N ARG A 35 -1.72 -8.80 0.58
CA ARG A 35 -1.06 -9.15 -0.67
C ARG A 35 0.28 -8.44 -0.76
N TRP A 36 1.32 -9.19 -1.09
CA TRP A 36 2.65 -8.69 -1.38
C TRP A 36 3.23 -9.41 -2.59
N SER A 37 3.95 -8.70 -3.44
CA SER A 37 4.79 -9.30 -4.47
C SER A 37 6.14 -8.60 -4.56
N GLY A 38 7.15 -9.35 -4.97
CA GLY A 38 8.47 -8.77 -5.24
C GLY A 38 9.50 -9.79 -5.67
N VAL A 39 10.57 -9.27 -6.28
CA VAL A 39 11.76 -10.07 -6.62
C VAL A 39 12.55 -10.36 -5.35
N VAL A 40 12.85 -11.64 -5.13
CA VAL A 40 13.72 -12.11 -4.05
C VAL A 40 14.96 -12.74 -4.67
N PRO A 41 16.15 -12.12 -4.53
CA PRO A 41 17.36 -12.64 -5.13
C PRO A 41 17.73 -14.04 -4.63
N ALA A 42 18.46 -14.78 -5.46
CA ALA A 42 18.96 -16.10 -5.07
C ALA A 42 19.76 -16.03 -3.75
N GLY A 43 19.54 -17.00 -2.87
CA GLY A 43 20.16 -17.04 -1.54
C GLY A 43 19.44 -16.21 -0.47
N GLN A 44 18.46 -15.38 -0.82
CA GLN A 44 17.59 -14.69 0.13
C GLN A 44 16.28 -15.45 0.36
N ARG A 45 15.51 -15.02 1.37
CA ARG A 45 14.32 -15.72 1.85
C ARG A 45 13.15 -14.77 2.03
N VAL A 46 11.93 -15.30 1.89
CA VAL A 46 10.73 -14.68 2.44
C VAL A 46 10.41 -15.38 3.75
N GLU A 47 10.27 -14.62 4.82
CA GLU A 47 9.88 -15.11 6.13
C GLU A 47 8.44 -14.68 6.42
N ILE A 48 7.59 -15.61 6.86
CA ILE A 48 6.20 -15.31 7.21
C ILE A 48 6.01 -15.60 8.69
N LYS A 49 5.72 -14.57 9.48
CA LYS A 49 5.56 -14.67 10.95
C LYS A 49 4.11 -14.46 11.37
N GLY A 50 3.77 -15.02 12.54
CA GLY A 50 2.47 -14.78 13.17
C GLY A 50 1.28 -15.43 12.45
N VAL A 51 1.51 -16.46 11.64
CA VAL A 51 0.43 -17.20 10.98
C VAL A 51 -0.19 -18.19 11.96
N PHE A 52 -1.51 -18.09 12.11
CA PHE A 52 -2.30 -19.10 12.81
C PHE A 52 -3.17 -19.84 11.78
N GLY A 53 -2.69 -20.98 11.32
CA GLY A 53 -3.33 -21.77 10.27
C GLY A 53 -2.31 -22.37 9.31
N ASP A 54 -2.80 -22.77 8.13
CA ASP A 54 -1.98 -23.42 7.12
C ASP A 54 -1.20 -22.40 6.27
N VAL A 55 0.04 -22.75 5.96
CA VAL A 55 0.86 -22.05 4.94
C VAL A 55 1.06 -23.01 3.78
N ARG A 56 0.71 -22.56 2.57
CA ARG A 56 0.96 -23.30 1.32
C ARG A 56 1.95 -22.53 0.48
N ALA A 57 3.02 -23.20 0.06
CA ALA A 57 4.02 -22.65 -0.82
C ALA A 57 4.18 -23.56 -2.04
N GLU A 58 4.20 -22.94 -3.22
CA GLU A 58 4.40 -23.60 -4.51
C GLU A 58 5.46 -22.81 -5.28
N ALA A 59 6.18 -23.47 -6.18
CA ALA A 59 7.18 -22.77 -6.99
C ALA A 59 6.49 -21.75 -7.91
N ALA A 60 6.96 -20.50 -7.89
CA ALA A 60 6.47 -19.48 -8.79
C ALA A 60 6.89 -19.78 -10.24
N SER A 61 6.00 -19.48 -11.19
CA SER A 61 6.30 -19.59 -12.63
C SER A 61 7.09 -18.39 -13.18
N GLY A 62 7.18 -17.30 -12.42
CA GLY A 62 7.82 -16.03 -12.81
C GLY A 62 9.06 -15.68 -11.99
N SER A 63 9.54 -14.44 -12.14
CA SER A 63 10.71 -13.90 -11.44
C SER A 63 10.40 -13.29 -10.07
N GLU A 64 9.13 -13.23 -9.70
CA GLU A 64 8.66 -12.64 -8.44
C GLU A 64 8.05 -13.70 -7.53
N VAL A 65 8.18 -13.47 -6.23
CA VAL A 65 7.42 -14.18 -5.21
C VAL A 65 6.11 -13.42 -4.98
N GLU A 66 5.00 -14.13 -4.90
CA GLU A 66 3.72 -13.59 -4.47
C GLU A 66 3.34 -14.21 -3.11
N VAL A 67 2.89 -13.36 -2.20
CA VAL A 67 2.36 -13.75 -0.90
C VAL A 67 0.95 -13.20 -0.77
N SER A 68 0.00 -14.08 -0.51
CA SER A 68 -1.36 -13.71 -0.15
C SER A 68 -1.74 -14.35 1.18
N ALA A 69 -2.45 -13.61 2.02
CA ALA A 69 -2.95 -14.12 3.28
C ALA A 69 -4.36 -13.59 3.55
N VAL A 70 -5.25 -14.52 3.94
CA VAL A 70 -6.62 -14.21 4.33
C VAL A 70 -6.67 -14.13 5.85
N ARG A 71 -7.07 -12.99 6.38
CA ARG A 71 -7.26 -12.85 7.82
C ARG A 71 -8.63 -13.42 8.18
N ARG A 72 -8.69 -14.25 9.23
CA ARG A 72 -9.95 -14.85 9.69
C ARG A 72 -10.18 -14.58 11.17
N ALA A 73 -11.44 -14.34 11.53
CA ALA A 73 -11.85 -14.21 12.92
C ALA A 73 -11.74 -15.57 13.62
N GLY A 74 -11.11 -15.60 14.78
CA GLY A 74 -11.04 -16.78 15.64
C GLY A 74 -12.08 -16.72 16.74
N ARG A 75 -12.20 -17.80 17.54
CA ARG A 75 -13.10 -17.82 18.72
C ARG A 75 -12.73 -16.79 19.80
N GLN A 76 -11.45 -16.39 19.86
CA GLN A 76 -10.91 -15.55 20.93
C GLN A 76 -10.36 -14.20 20.47
N GLY A 77 -10.49 -13.84 19.19
CA GLY A 77 -9.88 -12.62 18.65
C GLY A 77 -10.65 -12.04 17.48
N ARG A 78 -10.53 -10.72 17.33
CA ARG A 78 -11.12 -10.00 16.21
C ARG A 78 -10.08 -9.73 15.13
N VAL A 79 -10.54 -9.61 13.90
CA VAL A 79 -9.62 -9.52 12.75
C VAL A 79 -8.94 -8.17 12.74
N GLU A 80 -9.66 -7.12 13.13
CA GLU A 80 -9.22 -5.73 13.23
C GLU A 80 -8.03 -5.53 14.19
N ASP A 81 -7.81 -6.44 15.13
CA ASP A 81 -6.67 -6.38 16.06
C ASP A 81 -5.36 -6.86 15.42
N VAL A 82 -5.42 -7.47 14.22
CA VAL A 82 -4.26 -8.05 13.53
C VAL A 82 -3.69 -7.08 12.49
N ARG A 83 -2.48 -6.58 12.75
CA ARG A 83 -1.68 -5.84 11.78
C ARG A 83 -0.73 -6.78 11.02
N VAL A 84 -0.64 -6.58 9.70
CA VAL A 84 0.35 -7.26 8.85
C VAL A 84 1.16 -6.18 8.13
N GLU A 85 2.48 -6.28 8.20
CA GLU A 85 3.43 -5.35 7.62
C GLU A 85 4.48 -6.14 6.84
N THR A 86 5.11 -5.49 5.86
CA THR A 86 6.23 -6.05 5.11
C THR A 86 7.49 -5.25 5.41
N VAL A 87 8.57 -5.93 5.76
CA VAL A 87 9.86 -5.34 6.12
C VAL A 87 10.95 -5.97 5.26
N LYS A 88 11.65 -5.14 4.47
CA LYS A 88 12.82 -5.56 3.69
C LYS A 88 14.10 -5.45 4.52
N HIS A 89 14.99 -6.42 4.44
CA HIS A 89 16.29 -6.44 5.12
C HIS A 89 17.33 -7.25 4.33
N GLU A 90 18.59 -7.27 4.75
CA GLU A 90 19.70 -7.90 3.98
C GLU A 90 19.48 -9.39 3.66
N GLY A 91 18.82 -10.13 4.57
CA GLY A 91 18.50 -11.55 4.37
C GLY A 91 17.25 -11.84 3.52
N GLY A 92 16.53 -10.80 3.06
CA GLY A 92 15.28 -10.94 2.32
C GLY A 92 14.14 -10.07 2.83
N VAL A 93 12.94 -10.64 2.92
CA VAL A 93 11.71 -9.91 3.29
C VAL A 93 10.97 -10.67 4.38
N THR A 94 10.47 -9.96 5.40
CA THR A 94 9.58 -10.48 6.45
C THR A 94 8.20 -9.83 6.33
#